data_AF-A0AAV8X2L1-F1
#
_entry.id   AF-A0AAV8X2L1-F1
#
_cell.length_a   1.000
_cell.length_b   1.000
_cell.length_c   1.000
_cell.angle_alpha   90.00
_cell.angle_beta   90.00
_cell.angle_gamma   90.00
#
_symmetry.space_group_name_H-M   'P 1'
#
loop_
_entity.id
_entity.type
_entity.pdbx_description
1 polymer ?
#
loop_
_entity_poly.entity_id
_entity_poly.type
_entity_poly.pdbx_seq_one_letter_code
_entity_poly.pdbx_strand_id
1 'polypeptide(L)'
;MVTGASFIVFNGALKSSSGLTAKSNIVEDGLMIQVLPEHMQQIRESLRAMKNHTIPCGCVNAASDETVNIVWGENDVNFNIG
;
A
#
# COMPACT_ATOMS: atom_id res chain seq x y z
N MET A 1 9.04 2.10 -16.84
CA MET A 1 9.41 0.70 -16.56
C MET A 1 8.46 0.19 -15.50
N VAL A 2 7.96 -1.04 -15.62
CA VAL A 2 7.08 -1.68 -14.62
C VAL A 2 7.82 -2.90 -14.09
N THR A 3 7.84 -3.06 -12.77
CA THR A 3 8.51 -4.16 -12.07
C THR A 3 7.49 -4.87 -11.20
N GLY A 4 7.46 -6.20 -11.23
CA GLY A 4 6.63 -7.01 -10.35
C GLY A 4 7.28 -7.26 -8.99
N ALA A 5 6.49 -7.63 -8.00
CA ALA A 5 6.93 -8.11 -6.69
C ALA A 5 6.23 -9.43 -6.38
N SER A 6 6.90 -10.34 -5.68
CA SER A 6 6.37 -11.67 -5.34
C SER A 6 5.34 -11.62 -4.21
N PHE A 7 5.50 -10.67 -3.29
CA PHE A 7 4.59 -10.50 -2.17
C PHE A 7 4.50 -9.05 -1.70
N ILE A 8 3.43 -8.73 -0.98
CA ILE A 8 3.23 -7.44 -0.32
C ILE A 8 2.86 -7.64 1.15
N VAL A 9 3.44 -6.84 2.04
CA VAL A 9 3.14 -6.84 3.48
C VAL A 9 2.73 -5.44 3.93
N PHE A 10 1.51 -5.31 4.46
CA PHE A 10 1.07 -4.12 5.17
C PHE A 10 1.37 -4.24 6.66
N ASN A 11 2.18 -3.34 7.20
CA ASN A 11 2.65 -3.38 8.59
C ASN A 11 2.24 -2.12 9.35
N GLY A 12 1.43 -2.27 10.40
CA GLY A 12 0.93 -1.16 11.23
C GLY A 12 1.89 -0.69 12.31
N ALA A 13 3.20 -0.86 12.12
CA ALA A 13 4.23 -0.62 13.15
C ALA A 13 5.04 0.67 12.92
N LEU A 14 4.57 1.59 12.07
CA LEU A 14 5.24 2.87 11.90
C LEU A 14 5.14 3.68 13.19
N LYS A 15 6.28 4.21 13.67
CA LYS A 15 6.32 5.06 14.86
C LYS A 15 5.84 6.46 14.49
N SER A 16 4.92 7.04 15.26
CA SER A 16 4.45 8.42 15.06
C SER A 16 5.58 9.46 15.16
N SER A 17 6.65 9.14 15.89
CA SER A 17 7.85 9.98 15.98
C SER A 17 8.70 10.02 14.71
N SER A 18 8.39 9.21 13.69
CA SER A 18 9.12 9.21 12.42
C SER A 18 8.84 10.44 11.55
N GLY A 19 7.74 11.16 11.81
CA GLY A 19 7.30 12.27 10.95
C GLY A 19 6.84 11.83 9.56
N LEU A 20 6.63 10.53 9.34
CA LEU A 20 6.19 9.96 8.07
C LEU A 20 4.73 9.49 8.17
N THR A 21 3.98 9.65 7.08
CA THR A 21 2.61 9.13 6.93
C THR A 21 2.63 7.63 6.64
N ALA A 22 3.58 7.19 5.82
CA ALA A 22 3.85 5.80 5.49
C ALA A 22 5.30 5.65 4.96
N LYS A 23 5.81 4.42 4.98
CA LYS A 23 7.12 4.06 4.41
C LYS A 23 7.04 2.76 3.63
N SER A 24 7.49 2.78 2.39
CA SER A 24 7.67 1.63 1.49
C SER A 24 9.13 1.17 1.53
N ASN A 25 9.37 -0.14 1.63
CA ASN A 25 10.69 -0.73 1.49
C ASN A 25 10.61 -2.00 0.65
N ILE A 26 11.63 -2.26 -0.17
CA ILE A 26 11.83 -3.55 -0.81
C ILE A 26 12.42 -4.51 0.23
N VAL A 27 11.83 -5.69 0.35
CA VAL A 27 12.30 -6.77 1.23
C VAL A 27 12.42 -8.02 0.37
N GLU A 28 13.66 -8.41 0.05
CA GLU A 28 13.96 -9.47 -0.92
C GLU A 28 13.30 -9.17 -2.28
N ASP A 29 12.37 -10.02 -2.74
CA ASP A 29 11.58 -9.85 -3.96
C ASP A 29 10.17 -9.31 -3.71
N GLY A 30 9.89 -8.86 -2.47
CA GLY A 30 8.61 -8.32 -2.04
C GLY A 30 8.65 -6.85 -1.62
N LEU A 31 7.47 -6.32 -1.28
CA LEU A 31 7.26 -4.94 -0.85
C LEU A 31 6.65 -4.89 0.55
N MET A 32 7.28 -4.16 1.47
CA MET A 32 6.72 -3.88 2.79
C MET A 32 6.28 -2.43 2.88
N ILE A 33 4.99 -2.22 3.19
CA ILE A 33 4.37 -0.91 3.41
C ILE A 33 4.09 -0.75 4.89
N GLN A 34 4.88 0.10 5.55
CA GLN A 34 4.70 0.46 6.95
C GLN A 34 3.82 1.69 7.06
N VAL A 35 2.74 1.59 7.83
CA VAL A 35 1.80 2.69 8.10
C VAL A 35 1.60 2.85 9.59
N LEU A 36 1.03 3.99 10.00
CA LEU A 36 0.59 4.16 11.38
C LEU A 36 -0.49 3.13 11.73
N PRO A 37 -0.56 2.64 12.98
CA PRO A 37 -1.59 1.68 13.40
C PRO A 37 -3.02 2.13 13.06
N GLU A 38 -3.30 3.43 13.18
CA GLU A 38 -4.60 4.05 12.88
C GLU A 38 -4.97 3.98 11.39
N HIS A 39 -4.00 4.17 10.48
CA HIS A 39 -4.23 4.06 9.03
C HIS A 39 -4.47 2.61 8.59
N MET A 40 -3.96 1.63 9.34
CA MET A 40 -4.21 0.21 9.06
C MET A 40 -5.70 -0.14 9.11
N GLN A 41 -6.46 0.52 9.99
CA GLN A 41 -7.91 0.32 10.05
C GLN A 41 -8.59 0.85 8.78
N GLN A 42 -8.20 2.04 8.31
CA GLN A 42 -8.77 2.66 7.09
C GLN A 42 -8.49 1.81 5.83
N ILE A 43 -7.31 1.21 5.74
CA ILE A 43 -6.96 0.27 4.67
C ILE A 43 -7.92 -0.92 4.72
N ARG A 44 -8.09 -1.56 5.90
CA ARG A 44 -8.99 -2.71 6.07
C ARG A 44 -10.44 -2.37 5.71
N GLU A 45 -10.93 -1.20 6.12
CA GLU A 45 -12.28 -0.73 5.80
C GLU A 45 -12.45 -0.50 4.30
N SER A 46 -11.48 0.12 3.63
CA SER A 46 -11.51 0.34 2.18
C SER A 46 -11.49 -0.98 1.42
N LEU A 47 -10.68 -1.95 1.86
CA LEU A 47 -10.66 -3.29 1.28
C LEU A 47 -12.01 -4.02 1.45
N ARG A 48 -12.62 -3.96 2.64
CA ARG A 48 -13.94 -4.57 2.88
C ARG A 48 -15.04 -3.92 2.04
N ALA A 49 -14.93 -2.61 1.79
CA ALA A 49 -15.87 -1.85 0.99
C ALA A 49 -15.62 -1.96 -0.53
N MET A 50 -14.62 -2.75 -0.96
CA MET A 50 -14.15 -2.78 -2.36
C MET A 50 -13.90 -1.37 -2.94
N LYS A 51 -13.30 -0.50 -2.13
CA LYS A 51 -12.99 0.88 -2.50
C LYS A 51 -11.49 1.04 -2.73
N ASN A 52 -11.13 1.80 -3.76
CA ASN A 52 -9.76 2.20 -4.01
C ASN A 52 -9.20 2.99 -2.82
N HIS A 53 -7.93 2.79 -2.53
CA HIS A 53 -7.26 3.44 -1.40
C HIS A 53 -5.86 3.90 -1.81
N THR A 54 -5.51 5.13 -1.47
CA THR A 54 -4.20 5.72 -1.76
C THR A 54 -3.50 6.05 -0.45
N ILE A 55 -2.28 5.57 -0.30
CA ILE A 55 -1.43 5.80 0.87
C ILE A 55 -0.28 6.71 0.42
N PRO A 56 -0.22 7.97 0.90
CA PRO A 56 0.93 8.82 0.66
C PRO A 56 2.12 8.37 1.52
N CYS A 57 3.23 8.05 0.88
CA CYS A 57 4.47 7.59 1.52
C CYS A 57 5.43 8.77 1.61
N GLY A 58 5.46 9.50 2.72
CA GLY A 58 6.32 10.67 2.85
C GLY A 58 6.07 11.44 4.15
N CYS A 59 6.60 12.64 4.25
CA CYS A 59 6.44 13.47 5.46
C CYS A 59 4.99 13.92 5.65
N VAL A 60 4.50 13.92 6.90
CA VAL A 60 3.11 14.32 7.23
C VAL A 60 2.74 15.75 6.79
N ASN A 61 3.73 16.64 6.65
CA ASN A 61 3.52 18.06 6.35
C ASN A 61 4.07 18.49 4.98
N ALA A 62 4.33 17.54 4.08
CA ALA A 62 4.82 17.83 2.74
C ALA A 62 4.04 17.02 1.71
N ALA A 63 3.99 17.54 0.48
CA ALA A 63 3.56 16.72 -0.65
C ALA A 63 4.51 15.53 -0.79
N SER A 64 3.98 14.33 -0.92
CA SER A 64 4.80 13.17 -1.26
C SER A 64 4.64 12.82 -2.73
N ASP A 65 5.78 12.66 -3.40
CA ASP A 65 5.86 12.13 -4.77
C ASP A 65 5.72 10.60 -4.80
N GLU A 66 5.78 9.94 -3.64
CA GLU A 66 5.65 8.49 -3.50
C GLU A 66 4.27 8.12 -2.93
N THR A 67 3.53 7.28 -3.67
CA THR A 67 2.22 6.79 -3.24
C THR A 67 2.08 5.30 -3.49
N VAL A 68 1.40 4.61 -2.58
CA VAL A 68 0.94 3.23 -2.77
C VAL A 68 -0.54 3.27 -3.08
N ASN A 69 -0.92 2.76 -4.24
CA ASN A 69 -2.30 2.73 -4.71
C ASN A 69 -2.83 1.30 -4.67
N ILE A 70 -3.89 1.09 -3.91
CA ILE A 70 -4.67 -0.14 -3.89
C ILE A 70 -5.88 0.10 -4.78
N VAL A 71 -5.88 -0.50 -5.95
CA VAL A 71 -6.90 -0.29 -6.98
C VAL A 71 -7.63 -1.60 -7.22
N TRP A 72 -8.96 -1.56 -7.11
CA TRP A 72 -9.81 -2.65 -7.56
C TRP A 72 -9.83 -2.64 -9.08
N GLY A 73 -9.16 -3.65 -9.65
CA GLY A 73 -9.15 -3.87 -11.08
C GLY A 73 -10.46 -4.48 -11.57
N GLU A 74 -10.54 -4.62 -12.89
CA GLU A 74 -11.59 -5.42 -13.52
C GLU A 74 -11.43 -6.90 -13.12
N ASN A 75 -12.52 -7.66 -13.22
CA ASN A 75 -12.45 -9.10 -13.00
C ASN A 75 -11.45 -9.70 -14.00
N ASP A 76 -10.50 -10.46 -13.48
CA ASP A 76 -9.65 -11.28 -14.33
C ASP A 76 -10.50 -12.43 -14.86
N VAL A 77 -11.00 -12.28 -16.08
CA VAL A 77 -11.78 -13.28 -16.82
C VAL A 77 -10.93 -14.07 -17.81
N ASN A 78 -9.64 -13.75 -17.92
CA ASN A 78 -8.73 -14.33 -18.91
C ASN A 78 -7.91 -15.50 -18.32
N PHE A 79 -8.54 -16.29 -17.44
CA PHE A 79 -7.94 -17.53 -16.93
C PHE A 79 -8.48 -18.74 -17.71
N ASN A 80 -7.61 -19.71 -18.01
CA ASN A 80 -7.94 -20.95 -18.74
C ASN A 80 -8.51 -20.77 -20.16
N ILE A 81 -7.99 -19.80 -20.92
CA ILE A 81 -8.43 -19.51 -22.30
C ILE A 81 -8.00 -20.54 -23.36
N GLY A 82 -7.31 -21.62 -22.98
CA GLY A 82 -6.93 -22.72 -23.87
C GLY A 82 -5.58 -22.53 -24.55
#